data_AF-A0A6M0C0P7-F1
#
_entry.id   AF-A0A6M0C0P7-F1
#
_cell.length_a   1.000
_cell.length_b   1.000
_cell.length_c   1.000
_cell.angle_alpha   90.00
_cell.angle_beta   90.00
_cell.angle_gamma   90.00
#
_symmetry.space_group_name_H-M   'P 1'
#
loop_
_entity.id
_entity.type
_entity.pdbx_description
1 polymer ?
#
loop_
_entity_poly.entity_id
_entity_poly.type
_entity_poly.pdbx_seq_one_letter_code
_entity_poly.pdbx_strand_id
1 'polypeptide(L)'
;MQFLKKTSKVLRSHLNGIICSIQLVLDDLCDNREEEIEYLEQCRDCALKLFAVLEECFNLLQSEQLKTLQETHIPRQQRTDVLSITCEALRTHLNGSIGSLQLILNDCCDNREEEIKCLQQSFDCSLKFLGVLEEFFNVLQEEKEVGASQF
;
A
#
# COMPACT_ATOMS: atom_id res chain seq x y z
N MET A 1 -14.94 0.63 14.59
CA MET A 1 -15.04 -0.41 13.52
C MET A 1 -15.18 0.20 12.13
N GLN A 2 -15.93 1.30 11.97
CA GLN A 2 -16.10 1.95 10.66
C GLN A 2 -14.81 2.56 10.08
N PHE A 3 -13.91 3.10 10.92
CA PHE A 3 -12.65 3.69 10.47
C PHE A 3 -11.78 2.69 9.69
N LEU A 4 -11.33 1.59 10.30
CA LEU A 4 -10.49 0.58 9.64
C LEU A 4 -11.13 0.00 8.37
N LYS A 5 -12.44 -0.29 8.38
CA LYS A 5 -13.15 -0.75 7.18
C LYS A 5 -13.16 0.29 6.07
N LYS A 6 -13.37 1.56 6.41
CA LYS A 6 -13.33 2.68 5.46
C LYS A 6 -11.92 2.87 4.90
N THR A 7 -10.90 2.88 5.76
CA THR A 7 -9.49 2.96 5.37
C THR A 7 -9.11 1.81 4.44
N SER A 8 -9.44 0.57 4.82
CA SER A 8 -9.20 -0.63 4.02
C SER A 8 -9.83 -0.56 2.63
N LYS A 9 -11.09 -0.11 2.53
CA LYS A 9 -11.77 0.08 1.25
C LYS A 9 -11.09 1.15 0.39
N VAL A 10 -10.71 2.27 0.99
CA VAL A 10 -10.04 3.37 0.29
C VAL A 10 -8.67 2.93 -0.23
N LEU A 11 -7.88 2.23 0.59
CA LEU A 11 -6.56 1.72 0.19
C LEU A 11 -6.68 0.71 -0.97
N ARG A 12 -7.60 -0.25 -0.89
CA ARG A 12 -7.84 -1.18 -2.02
C ARG A 12 -8.27 -0.46 -3.29
N SER A 13 -9.11 0.56 -3.19
CA SER A 13 -9.57 1.32 -4.36
C SER A 13 -8.43 2.04 -5.08
N HIS A 14 -7.52 2.68 -4.34
CA HIS A 14 -6.36 3.36 -4.94
C HIS A 14 -5.39 2.35 -5.56
N LEU A 15 -5.14 1.24 -4.87
CA LEU A 15 -4.24 0.21 -5.36
C LEU A 15 -4.77 -0.46 -6.64
N ASN A 16 -6.07 -0.75 -6.70
CA ASN A 16 -6.70 -1.26 -7.92
C ASN A 16 -6.57 -0.24 -9.07
N GLY A 17 -6.69 1.05 -8.79
CA GLY A 17 -6.44 2.11 -9.78
C GLY A 17 -5.01 2.07 -10.34
N ILE A 18 -4.01 1.89 -9.48
CA ILE A 18 -2.60 1.75 -9.88
C ILE A 18 -2.41 0.51 -10.75
N ILE A 19 -2.89 -0.65 -10.28
CA ILE A 19 -2.74 -1.94 -10.98
C ILE A 19 -3.39 -1.86 -12.37
N CYS A 20 -4.63 -1.39 -12.46
CA CYS A 20 -5.34 -1.28 -13.74
C CYS A 20 -4.64 -0.33 -14.70
N SER A 21 -4.19 0.83 -14.22
CA SER A 21 -3.54 1.83 -15.07
C SER A 21 -2.18 1.36 -15.58
N ILE A 22 -1.38 0.68 -14.75
CA ILE A 22 -0.12 0.06 -15.21
C ILE A 22 -0.41 -1.05 -16.24
N GLN A 23 -1.44 -1.86 -16.02
CA GLN A 23 -1.82 -2.93 -16.96
C GLN A 23 -2.23 -2.37 -18.32
N LEU A 24 -2.96 -1.25 -18.38
CA LEU A 24 -3.31 -0.59 -19.65
C LEU A 24 -2.07 -0.19 -20.46
N VAL A 25 -1.04 0.34 -19.79
CA VAL A 25 0.22 0.73 -20.44
C VAL A 25 1.02 -0.52 -20.86
N LEU A 26 1.06 -1.56 -20.03
CA LEU A 26 1.75 -2.82 -20.34
C LEU A 26 1.12 -3.57 -21.52
N ASP A 27 -0.21 -3.53 -21.63
CA ASP A 27 -0.98 -4.22 -22.68
C ASP A 27 -1.09 -3.42 -23.98
N ASP A 28 -0.39 -2.28 -24.09
CA ASP A 28 -0.41 -1.38 -25.26
C ASP A 28 -1.84 -0.91 -25.61
N LEU A 29 -2.64 -0.63 -24.58
CA LEU A 29 -4.05 -0.22 -24.71
C LEU A 29 -4.24 1.31 -24.65
N CYS A 30 -3.15 2.08 -24.64
CA CYS A 30 -3.18 3.54 -24.71
C CYS A 30 -3.13 4.01 -26.17
N ASP A 31 -3.86 5.06 -26.50
CA ASP A 31 -3.95 5.65 -27.83
C ASP A 31 -2.62 6.29 -28.27
N ASN A 32 -1.84 6.83 -27.33
CA ASN A 32 -0.57 7.51 -27.58
C ASN A 32 0.28 7.64 -26.30
N ARG A 33 1.51 8.15 -26.46
CA ARG A 33 2.46 8.33 -25.36
C ARG A 33 1.98 9.35 -24.34
N GLU A 34 1.29 10.41 -24.75
CA GLU A 34 0.75 11.40 -23.82
C GLU A 34 -0.26 10.74 -22.86
N GLU A 35 -1.14 9.87 -23.36
CA GLU A 35 -2.09 9.12 -22.54
C GLU A 35 -1.39 8.12 -21.60
N GLU A 36 -0.33 7.43 -22.06
CA GLU A 36 0.48 6.60 -21.16
C GLU A 36 1.00 7.42 -19.98
N ILE A 37 1.58 8.60 -20.26
CA ILE A 37 2.13 9.48 -19.22
C ILE A 37 1.02 9.92 -18.25
N GLU A 38 -0.16 10.30 -18.73
CA GLU A 38 -1.30 10.64 -17.88
C GLU A 38 -1.69 9.50 -16.93
N TYR A 39 -1.71 8.25 -17.43
CA TYR A 39 -1.97 7.08 -16.57
C TYR A 39 -0.86 6.87 -15.54
N LEU A 40 0.41 7.03 -15.92
CA LEU A 40 1.54 6.86 -15.01
C LEU A 40 1.60 7.95 -13.93
N GLU A 41 1.24 9.19 -14.26
CA GLU A 41 1.09 10.26 -13.28
C GLU A 41 -0.03 9.95 -12.29
N GLN A 42 -1.17 9.46 -12.77
CA GLN A 42 -2.26 9.00 -11.91
C GLN A 42 -1.83 7.85 -10.98
N CYS A 43 -1.06 6.89 -11.50
CA CYS A 43 -0.46 5.82 -10.69
C CYS A 43 0.42 6.40 -9.58
N ARG A 44 1.34 7.30 -9.93
CA ARG A 44 2.28 7.93 -8.99
C ARG A 44 1.52 8.67 -7.89
N ASP A 45 0.54 9.47 -8.27
CA ASP A 45 -0.24 10.27 -7.34
C ASP A 45 -1.10 9.38 -6.42
N CYS A 46 -1.65 8.28 -6.94
CA CYS A 46 -2.33 7.27 -6.13
C CYS A 46 -1.38 6.59 -5.14
N ALA A 47 -0.17 6.24 -5.57
CA ALA A 47 0.84 5.60 -4.72
C ALA A 47 1.29 6.53 -3.57
N LEU A 48 1.47 7.82 -3.85
CA LEU A 48 1.78 8.83 -2.84
C LEU A 48 0.65 9.01 -1.83
N LYS A 49 -0.61 9.03 -2.30
CA LYS A 49 -1.79 9.08 -1.42
C LYS A 49 -1.89 7.82 -0.55
N LEU A 50 -1.65 6.64 -1.12
CA LEU A 50 -1.60 5.38 -0.38
C LEU A 50 -0.57 5.44 0.74
N PHE A 51 0.63 5.93 0.44
CA PHE A 51 1.71 6.09 1.41
C PHE A 51 1.27 6.99 2.57
N ALA A 52 0.70 8.17 2.28
CA ALA A 52 0.26 9.10 3.31
C ALA A 52 -0.82 8.50 4.24
N VAL A 53 -1.83 7.83 3.66
CA VAL A 53 -2.91 7.19 4.44
C VAL A 53 -2.37 6.02 5.27
N LEU A 54 -1.40 5.27 4.74
CA LEU A 54 -0.74 4.19 5.47
C LEU A 54 0.03 4.72 6.69
N GLU A 55 0.81 5.79 6.51
CA GLU A 55 1.54 6.44 7.62
C GLU A 55 0.57 6.97 8.69
N GLU A 56 -0.53 7.61 8.29
CA GLU A 56 -1.55 8.08 9.23
C GLU A 56 -2.16 6.90 10.01
N CYS A 57 -2.51 5.82 9.31
CA CYS A 57 -3.05 4.61 9.93
C CYS A 57 -2.06 4.01 10.95
N PHE A 58 -0.79 3.91 10.58
CA PHE A 58 0.27 3.39 11.46
C PHE A 58 0.42 4.25 12.72
N ASN A 59 0.52 5.57 12.56
CA ASN A 59 0.64 6.50 13.69
C ASN A 59 -0.56 6.41 14.64
N LEU A 60 -1.78 6.31 14.09
CA LEU A 60 -2.98 6.13 14.89
C LEU A 60 -2.96 4.82 15.67
N LEU A 61 -2.64 3.70 15.01
CA LEU A 61 -2.55 2.38 15.66
C LEU A 61 -1.50 2.36 16.77
N GLN A 62 -0.32 2.94 16.53
CA GLN A 62 0.73 3.06 17.53
C GLN A 62 0.28 3.93 18.72
N SER A 63 -0.43 5.04 18.47
CA SER A 63 -0.93 5.93 19.52
C SER A 63 -2.02 5.29 20.39
N GLU A 64 -2.93 4.51 19.80
CA GLU A 64 -4.00 3.80 20.51
C GLU A 64 -3.43 2.64 21.34
N GLN A 65 -2.40 1.96 20.84
CA GLN A 65 -1.65 0.98 21.63
C GLN A 65 -0.94 1.64 22.82
N LEU A 66 -0.39 2.85 22.66
CA LEU A 66 0.26 3.59 23.76
C LEU A 66 -0.74 4.03 24.85
N LYS A 67 -2.01 4.28 24.51
CA LYS A 67 -3.05 4.68 25.48
C LYS A 67 -3.63 3.51 26.28
N THR A 68 -3.74 2.32 25.69
CA THR A 68 -4.28 1.11 26.36
C THR A 68 -3.32 0.48 27.38
N LEU A 69 -2.17 1.12 27.62
CA LEU A 69 -1.10 0.71 28.52
C LEU A 69 -1.40 0.82 30.01
N GLN A 70 -2.60 1.26 30.40
CA GLN A 70 -2.98 1.30 31.80
C GLN A 70 -3.64 0.01 32.33
N GLU A 71 -4.13 -0.93 31.50
CA GLU A 71 -5.07 -1.95 32.04
C GLU A 71 -5.01 -3.42 31.50
N THR A 72 -4.05 -3.90 30.70
CA THR A 72 -4.13 -5.29 30.15
C THR A 72 -2.87 -6.19 30.25
N HIS A 73 -3.12 -7.51 30.37
CA HIS A 73 -2.17 -8.62 30.66
C HIS A 73 -1.55 -9.35 29.44
N ILE A 74 -1.73 -8.85 28.20
CA ILE A 74 -1.09 -9.46 27.02
C ILE A 74 0.31 -8.84 26.81
N PRO A 75 1.38 -9.63 26.55
CA PRO A 75 2.73 -9.09 26.32
C PRO A 75 2.78 -8.16 25.10
N ARG A 76 3.21 -6.91 25.30
CA ARG A 76 3.24 -5.83 24.30
C ARG A 76 4.16 -6.07 23.10
N GLN A 77 5.18 -6.91 23.27
CA GLN A 77 6.30 -7.03 22.32
C GLN A 77 5.84 -7.58 20.96
N GLN A 78 5.17 -8.74 20.94
CA GLN A 78 4.80 -9.44 19.70
C GLN A 78 3.86 -8.65 18.77
N ARG A 79 2.90 -7.89 19.32
CA ARG A 79 1.94 -7.11 18.50
C ARG A 79 2.54 -5.85 17.90
N THR A 80 3.46 -5.21 18.62
CA THR A 80 4.18 -4.02 18.13
C THR A 80 5.14 -4.43 17.00
N ASP A 81 5.78 -5.59 17.15
CA ASP A 81 6.73 -6.11 16.17
C ASP A 81 6.03 -6.50 14.87
N VAL A 82 4.90 -7.21 14.94
CA VAL A 82 4.12 -7.58 13.73
C VAL A 82 3.64 -6.33 12.99
N LEU A 83 3.03 -5.36 13.70
CA LEU A 83 2.55 -4.12 13.08
C LEU A 83 3.70 -3.36 12.40
N SER A 84 4.84 -3.25 13.06
CA SER A 84 6.02 -2.56 12.53
C SER A 84 6.59 -3.28 11.30
N ILE A 85 6.70 -4.62 11.35
CA ILE A 85 7.21 -5.43 10.23
C ILE A 85 6.28 -5.33 9.03
N THR A 86 4.97 -5.43 9.24
CA THR A 86 3.98 -5.34 8.15
C THR A 86 3.96 -3.95 7.53
N CYS A 87 4.00 -2.87 8.33
CA CYS A 87 4.08 -1.52 7.80
C CYS A 87 5.38 -1.28 7.01
N GLU A 88 6.50 -1.82 7.47
CA GLU A 88 7.77 -1.71 6.74
C GLU A 88 7.73 -2.43 5.39
N ALA A 89 7.12 -3.61 5.33
CA ALA A 89 6.90 -4.31 4.07
C ALA A 89 6.01 -3.50 3.12
N LEU A 90 4.91 -2.92 3.63
CA LEU A 90 4.02 -2.06 2.85
C LEU A 90 4.74 -0.81 2.30
N ARG A 91 5.55 -0.13 3.12
CA ARG A 91 6.40 1.00 2.67
C ARG A 91 7.37 0.59 1.58
N THR A 92 8.04 -0.55 1.77
CA THR A 92 9.00 -1.08 0.80
C THR A 92 8.36 -1.26 -0.57
N HIS A 93 7.16 -1.85 -0.62
CA HIS A 93 6.43 -2.03 -1.88
C HIS A 93 5.97 -0.70 -2.51
N LEU A 94 5.46 0.26 -1.72
CA LEU A 94 5.08 1.58 -2.25
C LEU A 94 6.29 2.33 -2.79
N ASN A 95 7.41 2.33 -2.07
CA ASN A 95 8.64 2.98 -2.52
C ASN A 95 9.16 2.37 -3.82
N GLY A 96 9.07 1.04 -3.96
CA GLY A 96 9.41 0.35 -5.20
C GLY A 96 8.53 0.81 -6.38
N SER A 97 7.21 0.88 -6.19
CA SER A 97 6.27 1.34 -7.22
C SER A 97 6.48 2.82 -7.58
N ILE A 98 6.60 3.71 -6.58
CA ILE A 98 6.84 5.14 -6.79
C ILE A 98 8.16 5.36 -7.53
N GLY A 99 9.24 4.68 -7.12
CA GLY A 99 10.55 4.81 -7.75
C GLY A 99 10.51 4.39 -9.22
N SER A 100 9.91 3.24 -9.53
CA SER A 100 9.77 2.79 -10.91
C SER A 100 8.93 3.73 -11.78
N LEU A 101 7.82 4.27 -11.25
CA LEU A 101 7.01 5.25 -11.96
C LEU A 101 7.78 6.54 -12.21
N GLN A 102 8.57 7.00 -11.23
CA GLN A 102 9.39 8.21 -11.35
C GLN A 102 10.51 8.07 -12.37
N LEU A 103 11.13 6.88 -12.52
CA LEU A 103 12.13 6.65 -13.55
C LEU A 103 11.56 6.88 -14.96
N ILE A 104 10.35 6.37 -15.21
CA ILE A 104 9.68 6.54 -16.50
C ILE A 104 9.24 7.99 -16.71
N LEU A 105 8.57 8.57 -15.71
CA LEU A 105 8.01 9.92 -15.80
C LEU A 105 9.08 11.02 -15.94
N ASN A 106 10.29 10.77 -15.43
CA ASN A 106 11.42 11.70 -15.55
C ASN A 106 12.32 11.39 -16.76
N ASP A 107 11.88 10.56 -17.70
CA ASP A 107 12.64 10.20 -18.91
C ASP A 107 14.05 9.66 -18.59
N CYS A 108 14.16 8.90 -17.49
CA CYS A 108 15.42 8.34 -17.00
C CYS A 108 15.68 6.92 -17.52
N CYS A 109 14.78 6.36 -18.32
CA CYS A 109 14.94 5.06 -18.98
C CYS A 109 15.63 5.24 -20.33
N ASP A 110 16.61 4.40 -20.64
CA ASP A 110 17.38 4.45 -21.88
C ASP A 110 16.53 4.08 -23.11
N ASN A 111 15.50 3.24 -22.91
CA ASN A 111 14.63 2.74 -23.97
C ASN A 111 13.32 2.15 -23.42
N ARG A 112 12.40 1.81 -24.34
CA ARG A 112 11.11 1.21 -24.01
C ARG A 112 11.20 -0.14 -23.27
N GLU A 113 12.25 -0.94 -23.50
CA GLU A 113 12.43 -2.20 -22.77
C GLU A 113 12.68 -1.93 -21.27
N GLU A 114 13.45 -0.89 -20.96
CA GLU A 114 13.68 -0.46 -19.58
C GLU A 114 12.42 0.14 -18.95
N GLU A 115 11.64 0.92 -19.69
CA GLU A 115 10.34 1.39 -19.22
C GLU A 115 9.42 0.23 -18.85
N ILE A 116 9.31 -0.79 -19.72
CA ILE A 116 8.50 -1.98 -19.47
C ILE A 116 8.99 -2.73 -18.22
N LYS A 117 10.31 -2.83 -18.00
CA LYS A 117 10.85 -3.41 -16.76
C LYS A 117 10.44 -2.60 -15.53
N CYS A 118 10.48 -1.26 -15.61
CA CYS A 118 10.02 -0.39 -14.54
C CYS A 118 8.51 -0.55 -14.29
N LEU A 119 7.69 -0.62 -15.34
CA LEU A 119 6.25 -0.86 -15.23
C LEU A 119 5.96 -2.21 -14.58
N GLN A 120 6.63 -3.28 -15.02
CA GLN A 120 6.47 -4.61 -14.44
C GLN A 120 6.86 -4.63 -12.96
N GLN A 121 7.96 -3.96 -12.59
CA GLN A 121 8.36 -3.83 -11.19
C GLN A 121 7.30 -3.09 -10.37
N SER A 122 6.76 -2.00 -10.90
CA SER A 122 5.69 -1.23 -10.23
C SER A 122 4.42 -2.05 -10.06
N PHE A 123 4.05 -2.83 -11.08
CA PHE A 123 2.92 -3.76 -11.04
C PHE A 123 3.12 -4.85 -9.97
N ASP A 124 4.27 -5.51 -9.97
CA ASP A 124 4.60 -6.56 -9.01
C ASP A 124 4.64 -6.03 -7.57
N CYS A 125 5.18 -4.83 -7.36
CA CYS A 125 5.14 -4.13 -6.08
C CYS A 125 3.70 -3.87 -5.63
N SER A 126 2.83 -3.44 -6.55
CA SER A 126 1.42 -3.18 -6.25
C SER A 126 0.66 -4.47 -5.86
N LEU A 127 0.92 -5.59 -6.54
CA LEU A 127 0.34 -6.89 -6.18
C LEU A 127 0.81 -7.39 -4.81
N LYS A 128 2.11 -7.28 -4.53
CA LYS A 128 2.66 -7.66 -3.21
C LYS A 128 2.09 -6.77 -2.11
N PHE A 129 1.98 -5.46 -2.36
CA PHE A 129 1.33 -4.53 -1.44
C PHE A 129 -0.10 -4.96 -1.13
N LEU A 130 -0.89 -5.38 -2.14
CA LEU A 130 -2.26 -5.85 -1.93
C LEU A 130 -2.30 -7.04 -0.95
N GLY A 131 -1.45 -8.04 -1.18
CA GLY A 131 -1.39 -9.23 -0.32
C GLY A 131 -1.04 -8.91 1.13
N VAL A 132 0.00 -8.10 1.34
CA VAL A 132 0.41 -7.67 2.69
C VAL A 132 -0.67 -6.81 3.34
N LEU A 133 -1.36 -5.97 2.57
CA LEU A 133 -2.44 -5.12 3.07
C LEU A 133 -3.65 -5.96 3.53
N GLU A 134 -3.98 -7.03 2.80
CA GLU A 134 -5.04 -7.95 3.19
C GLU A 134 -4.71 -8.68 4.49
N GLU A 135 -3.49 -9.21 4.60
CA GLU A 135 -2.99 -9.83 5.83
C GLU A 135 -3.03 -8.85 7.02
N PHE A 136 -2.55 -7.63 6.83
CA PHE A 136 -2.60 -6.56 7.83
C PHE A 136 -4.00 -6.33 8.37
N PHE A 137 -4.99 -6.21 7.49
CA PHE A 137 -6.38 -5.97 7.91
C PHE A 137 -7.03 -7.19 8.54
N ASN A 138 -6.64 -8.41 8.16
CA ASN A 138 -7.12 -9.64 8.80
C ASN A 138 -6.63 -9.72 10.25
N VAL A 139 -5.34 -9.49 10.50
CA VAL A 139 -4.76 -9.45 11.85
C VAL A 139 -5.48 -8.42 12.74
N LEU A 140 -5.71 -7.21 12.21
CA LEU A 140 -6.42 -6.15 12.95
C LEU A 140 -7.90 -6.46 13.22
N GLN A 141 -8.52 -7.37 12.46
CA GLN A 141 -9.89 -7.85 12.72
C GLN A 141 -9.90 -8.97 13.77
N GLU A 142 -8.98 -9.94 13.67
CA GLU A 142 -8.87 -11.08 14.59
C GLU A 142 -8.56 -10.66 16.03
N GLU A 143 -7.66 -9.67 16.23
CA GLU A 143 -7.33 -9.15 17.57
C GLU A 143 -8.56 -8.64 18.34
N LYS A 144 -9.65 -8.29 17.64
CA LYS A 144 -10.89 -7.81 18.26
C LYS A 144 -11.84 -8.92 18.70
N GLU A 145 -11.88 -10.05 18.01
CA GLU A 145 -12.75 -11.17 18.38
C GLU A 145 -12.24 -11.88 19.63
N VAL A 146 -10.91 -11.95 19.79
CA VAL A 146 -10.27 -12.48 21.00
C VAL A 146 -10.50 -11.56 22.22
N GLY A 147 -10.48 -10.23 22.01
CA GLY A 147 -10.76 -9.26 23.08
C GLY A 147 -12.24 -9.18 23.49
N ALA A 148 -13.18 -9.51 22.60
CA ALA A 148 -14.62 -9.52 22.89
C ALA A 148 -15.10 -10.81 23.57
N SER A 149 -14.31 -11.89 23.53
CA SER A 149 -14.64 -13.21 24.12
C SER A 149 -14.19 -13.37 25.58
N GLN A 150 -13.64 -12.32 26.20
CA GLN A 150 -13.18 -12.32 27.60
C GLN A 150 -14.12 -11.58 28.58
N PHE A 151 -15.36 -11.29 28.17
CA PHE A 151 -16.41 -10.70 29.01
C PHE A 151 -17.73 -11.47 28.90
#